data_AF-A0A6B3FB96-F1
#
_entry.id   AF-A0A6B3FB96-F1
#
_cell.length_a   1.000
_cell.length_b   1.000
_cell.length_c   1.000
_cell.angle_alpha   90.00
_cell.angle_beta   90.00
_cell.angle_gamma   90.00
#
_symmetry.space_group_name_H-M   'P 1'
#
loop_
_entity.id
_entity.type
_entity.pdbx_description
1 polymer ?
#
loop_
_entity_poly.entity_id
_entity_poly.type
_entity_poly.pdbx_seq_one_letter_code
_entity_poly.pdbx_strand_id
1 'polypeptide(L)' 'MFALPLTDDGAELRPLETWHAAEFFAHVERGRDFIGTYIGFVDPVVSQDAARDLLHRYATKRAADEG' A
#
# COMPACT_ATOMS: atom_id res chain seq x y z
N MET A 1 13.20 -7.28 8.10
CA MET A 1 12.04 -7.04 7.21
C MET A 1 12.16 -8.00 6.03
N PHE A 2 11.07 -8.68 5.65
CA PHE A 2 11.06 -9.61 4.51
C PHE A 2 11.13 -8.82 3.20
N ALA A 3 11.96 -9.27 2.27
CA ALA A 3 12.08 -8.72 0.93
C ALA A 3 12.28 -9.89 -0.04
N LEU A 4 11.53 -9.90 -1.15
CA LEU A 4 11.64 -10.92 -2.19
C LEU A 4 12.06 -10.24 -3.49
N PRO A 5 13.28 -10.50 -4.00
CA PRO A 5 13.70 -9.94 -5.28
C PRO A 5 12.79 -10.45 -6.41
N LEU A 6 12.38 -9.54 -7.30
CA LEU A 6 11.56 -9.85 -8.48
C LEU A 6 12.38 -9.87 -9.76
N THR A 7 13.41 -9.03 -9.84
CA THR A 7 14.30 -8.93 -10.99
C THR A 7 15.74 -8.74 -10.54
N ASP A 8 16.68 -9.07 -11.42
CA ASP A 8 18.10 -8.83 -11.19
C ASP A 8 18.45 -7.34 -11.13
N ASP A 9 17.58 -6.49 -11.71
CA ASP A 9 17.73 -5.03 -11.77
C ASP A 9 17.22 -4.30 -10.51
N GLY A 10 16.91 -5.03 -9.44
CA GLY A 10 16.64 -4.45 -8.12
C GLY A 10 15.18 -4.15 -7.80
N ALA A 11 14.22 -4.61 -8.61
CA ALA A 11 12.84 -4.62 -8.19
C ALA A 11 12.62 -5.71 -7.12
N GLU A 12 11.89 -5.39 -6.06
CA GLU A 12 11.59 -6.33 -4.97
C GLU A 12 10.17 -6.15 -4.44
N LEU A 13 9.59 -7.23 -3.95
CA LEU A 13 8.38 -7.19 -3.15
C LEU A 13 8.73 -6.99 -1.68
N ARG A 14 8.04 -6.02 -1.08
CA ARG A 14 8.15 -5.70 0.34
C ARG A 14 6.75 -5.56 0.95
N PRO A 15 6.62 -5.81 2.26
CA PRO A 15 5.44 -5.39 3.00
C PRO A 15 5.18 -3.89 2.84
N LEU A 16 3.91 -3.54 2.72
CA LEU A 16 3.43 -2.16 2.72
C LEU A 16 3.38 -1.63 4.16
N GLU A 17 4.48 -1.00 4.58
CA GLU A 17 4.66 -0.48 5.94
C GLU A 17 4.17 0.97 6.07
N THR A 18 3.76 1.38 7.27
CA THR A 18 3.10 2.68 7.51
C THR A 18 3.97 3.90 7.20
N TRP A 19 5.30 3.78 7.22
CA TRP A 19 6.20 4.88 6.88
C TRP A 19 6.20 5.22 5.38
N HIS A 20 5.69 4.33 4.52
CA HIS A 20 5.52 4.61 3.08
C HIS A 20 4.22 5.38 2.77
N ALA A 21 3.43 5.80 3.77
CA ALA A 21 2.11 6.39 3.55
C ALA A 21 2.11 7.59 2.57
N ALA A 22 3.14 8.42 2.60
CA ALA A 22 3.27 9.55 1.67
C ALA A 22 3.45 9.09 0.21
N GLU A 23 4.38 8.17 -0.02
CA GLU A 23 4.66 7.63 -1.35
C GLU A 23 3.47 6.81 -1.89
N PHE A 24 2.88 5.98 -1.04
CA PHE A 24 1.68 5.22 -1.36
C PHE A 24 0.52 6.14 -1.76
N PHE A 25 0.25 7.18 -0.98
CA PHE A 25 -0.78 8.17 -1.31
C PHE A 25 -0.51 8.84 -2.67
N ALA A 26 0.73 9.27 -2.94
CA ALA A 26 1.09 9.85 -4.24
C ALA A 26 0.88 8.87 -5.41
N HIS A 27 1.15 7.57 -5.20
CA HIS A 27 0.87 6.54 -6.21
C HIS A 27 -0.62 6.33 -6.46
N VAL A 28 -1.42 6.31 -5.39
CA VAL A 28 -2.89 6.22 -5.50
C VAL A 28 -3.44 7.43 -6.26
N GLU A 29 -3.03 8.65 -5.89
CA GLU A 29 -3.49 9.88 -6.55
C GLU A 29 -3.16 9.87 -8.04
N ARG A 30 -1.95 9.45 -8.41
CA ARG A 30 -1.55 9.34 -9.82
C ARG A 30 -2.42 8.37 -10.62
N GLY A 31 -2.90 7.31 -9.97
CA GLY A 31 -3.63 6.22 -10.63
C GLY A 31 -5.14 6.25 -10.42
N ARG A 32 -5.69 7.18 -9.62
CA ARG A 32 -7.04 7.10 -9.06
C ARG A 32 -8.12 6.87 -10.11
N ASP A 33 -8.10 7.64 -11.19
CA ASP A 33 -9.13 7.56 -12.23
C ASP A 33 -9.15 6.19 -12.92
N PHE A 34 -7.96 5.62 -13.18
CA PHE A 34 -7.85 4.33 -13.84
C PHE A 34 -8.04 3.17 -12.86
N ILE A 35 -7.34 3.18 -11.73
CA ILE A 35 -7.37 2.13 -10.71
C ILE A 35 -8.77 2.02 -10.10
N GLY A 36 -9.37 3.16 -9.74
CA GLY A 36 -10.70 3.21 -9.13
C GLY A 36 -11.83 2.71 -10.04
N THR A 37 -11.60 2.62 -11.35
CA THR A 37 -12.55 1.99 -12.29
C THR A 37 -12.65 0.47 -12.06
N TYR A 38 -11.57 -0.18 -11.62
CA TYR A 38 -11.47 -1.65 -11.55
C TYR A 38 -11.36 -2.19 -10.12
N ILE A 39 -10.85 -1.41 -9.18
CA ILE A 39 -10.54 -1.87 -7.83
C ILE A 39 -10.83 -0.76 -6.80
N GLY A 40 -11.82 -0.99 -5.94
CA GLY A 40 -12.20 -0.06 -4.85
C GLY A 40 -11.31 -0.13 -3.60
N PHE A 41 -10.20 -0.89 -3.64
CA PHE A 41 -9.28 -1.04 -2.51
C PHE A 41 -8.75 0.31 -2.00
N VAL A 42 -8.50 1.24 -2.92
CA VAL A 42 -7.87 2.54 -2.63
C VAL A 42 -8.88 3.68 -2.48
N ASP A 43 -10.17 3.40 -2.55
CA ASP A 43 -11.23 4.40 -2.37
C ASP A 43 -11.14 5.14 -1.03
N PRO A 44 -10.83 4.48 0.11
CA PRO A 44 -10.69 5.16 1.39
C PRO A 44 -9.47 6.10 1.48
N VAL A 45 -8.52 6.01 0.54
CA VAL A 45 -7.22 6.68 0.61
C VAL A 45 -7.33 8.11 0.09
N VAL A 46 -8.06 8.98 0.80
CA VAL A 46 -8.32 10.38 0.38
C VAL A 46 -7.32 11.40 0.92
N SER A 47 -6.37 10.95 1.74
CA SER A 47 -5.29 11.75 2.31
C SER A 47 -4.12 10.86 2.70
N GLN A 48 -2.97 11.47 3.01
CA GLN A 48 -1.83 10.75 3.57
C GLN A 48 -2.15 10.09 4.92
N ASP A 49 -3.03 10.69 5.73
CA ASP A 49 -3.44 10.10 7.00
C ASP A 49 -4.35 8.88 6.76
N ALA A 50 -5.29 8.98 5.82
CA ALA A 50 -6.12 7.83 5.43
C ALA A 50 -5.30 6.70 4.80
N ALA A 51 -4.25 7.04 4.03
CA ALA A 51 -3.26 6.07 3.56
C ALA A 51 -2.57 5.36 4.75
N ARG A 52 -2.09 6.12 5.74
CA ARG A 52 -1.44 5.56 6.93
C ARG A 52 -2.39 4.62 7.69
N ASP A 53 -3.66 4.99 7.83
CA ASP A 53 -4.66 4.18 8.50
C ASP A 53 -4.95 2.88 7.74
N LEU A 54 -5.04 2.92 6.41
CA LEU A 54 -5.14 1.71 5.59
C LEU A 54 -3.94 0.79 5.80
N LEU A 55 -2.71 1.33 5.72
CA LEU A 55 -1.48 0.57 5.91
C LEU A 55 -1.40 -0.03 7.33
N HIS A 56 -1.79 0.73 8.35
CA HIS A 56 -1.82 0.25 9.72
C HIS A 56 -2.79 -0.91 9.89
N ARG A 57 -4.00 -0.84 9.32
CA ARG A 57 -4.98 -1.93 9.38
C ARG A 57 -4.42 -3.24 8.81
N TYR A 58 -3.71 -3.18 7.69
CA TYR A 58 -3.07 -4.38 7.11
C TYR A 58 -1.87 -4.87 7.93
N ALA A 59 -1.09 -3.97 8.51
CA ALA A 59 -0.03 -4.36 9.45
C ALA A 59 -0.60 -5.07 10.69
N THR A 60 -1.74 -4.61 11.22
CA THR A 60 -2.45 -5.25 12.34
C THR A 60 -2.97 -6.63 11.96
N LYS A 61 -3.63 -6.77 10.79
CA LYS A 61 -4.12 -8.06 10.30
C LYS A 61 -2.99 -9.08 10.12
N ARG A 62 -1.86 -8.65 9.56
CA ARG A 62 -0.66 -9.47 9.42
C ARG A 62 -0.15 -9.98 10.77
N ALA A 63 -0.15 -9.11 11.78
CA ALA A 63 0.29 -9.49 13.12
C ALA A 63 -0.70 -10.46 13.81
N ALA A 64 -1.97 -10.41 13.44
CA ALA A 64 -3.03 -11.29 13.94
C ALA A 64 -3.22 -12.58 13.12
N ASP A 65 -2.50 -12.74 12.00
CA ASP A 65 -2.71 -13.84 11.03
C ASP A 65 -4.13 -13.84 10.41
N GLU A 66 -4.69 -12.65 10.21
CA GLU A 66 -6.05 -12.43 9.68
C GLU A 66 -6.05 -11.81 8.26
N GLY A 67 -4.88 -11.68 7.64
CA GLY A 67 -4.72 -11.14 6.29
C GLY A 67 -3.40 -10.44 6.02
#